data_AF-A0A7C5IPD6-F1
#
_entry.id   AF-A0A7C5IPD6-F1
#
_cell.length_a   1.000
_cell.length_b   1.000
_cell.length_c   1.000
_cell.angle_alpha   90.00
_cell.angle_beta   90.00
_cell.angle_gamma   90.00
#
_symmetry.space_group_name_H-M   'P 1'
#
loop_
_entity.id
_entity.type
_entity.pdbx_description
1 polymer ?
#
loop_
_entity_poly.entity_id
_entity_poly.type
_entity_poly.pdbx_seq_one_letter_code
_entity_poly.pdbx_strand_id
1 'polypeptide(L)'
;MEQEFTSSYLTLDVLRSVLQEFTWPSAFELEDDLPDGIIVIFPKCQLCFSEDYLGEVYLSFLPEDTGAQQMLQVGHAILALHPESERGEGPLTPGLIEDISVTASLEKVQNGLRDLCTIVLTHLQDTLQGDFSWAKAYH
;
A
#
# COMPACT_ATOMS: atom_id res chain seq x y z
N MET A 1 25.92 19.88 -9.33
CA MET A 1 25.05 19.85 -8.15
C MET A 1 24.64 18.40 -8.01
N GLU A 2 25.41 17.67 -7.22
CA GLU A 2 25.19 16.25 -6.96
C GLU A 2 23.87 16.14 -6.20
N GLN A 3 22.88 15.45 -6.75
CA GLN A 3 21.70 15.08 -5.98
C GLN A 3 22.18 14.11 -4.91
N GLU A 4 22.18 14.55 -3.65
CA GLU A 4 22.27 13.64 -2.51
C GLU A 4 21.09 12.68 -2.65
N PHE A 5 21.37 11.43 -3.01
CA PHE A 5 20.40 10.35 -2.89
C PHE A 5 20.08 10.25 -1.40
N THR A 6 18.95 10.81 -0.98
CA THR A 6 18.35 10.46 0.30
C THR A 6 18.11 8.96 0.26
N SER A 7 18.89 8.22 1.05
CA SER A 7 18.70 6.78 1.28
C SER A 7 17.24 6.57 1.68
N SER A 8 16.48 5.84 0.85
CA SER A 8 15.14 5.36 1.20
C SER A 8 15.22 4.50 2.47
N TYR A 9 14.25 4.65 3.37
CA TYR A 9 14.09 3.79 4.55
C TYR A 9 13.29 2.52 4.22
N LEU A 10 12.51 2.54 3.14
CA LEU A 10 11.86 1.37 2.59
C LEU A 10 12.90 0.43 1.99
N THR A 11 13.08 -0.71 2.64
CA THR A 11 13.95 -1.80 2.18
C THR A 11 13.19 -3.11 2.27
N LEU A 12 13.66 -4.14 1.55
CA LEU A 12 13.08 -5.49 1.62
C LEU A 12 12.96 -6.00 3.06
N ASP A 13 13.98 -5.75 3.89
CA ASP A 13 14.00 -6.21 5.29
C ASP A 13 12.99 -5.46 6.15
N VAL A 14 12.86 -4.13 5.95
CA VAL A 14 11.88 -3.31 6.66
C VAL A 14 10.45 -3.74 6.28
N LEU A 15 10.17 -3.88 4.99
CA LEU A 15 8.85 -4.32 4.53
C LEU A 15 8.55 -5.73 5.06
N ARG A 16 9.49 -6.68 4.90
CA ARG A 16 9.33 -8.05 5.40
C ARG A 16 9.05 -8.08 6.89
N SER A 17 9.77 -7.29 7.69
CA SER A 17 9.57 -7.19 9.13
C SER A 17 8.15 -6.75 9.47
N VAL A 18 7.63 -5.72 8.79
CA VAL A 18 6.27 -5.23 9.04
C VAL A 18 5.21 -6.23 8.56
N LEU A 19 5.37 -6.83 7.38
CA LEU A 19 4.41 -7.81 6.84
C LEU A 19 4.24 -9.02 7.77
N GLN A 20 5.30 -9.42 8.49
CA GLN A 20 5.27 -10.53 9.46
C GLN A 20 4.46 -10.23 10.73
N GLU A 21 4.12 -8.97 10.98
CA GLU A 21 3.24 -8.57 12.10
C GLU A 21 1.77 -8.96 11.83
N PHE A 22 1.42 -9.28 10.58
CA PHE A 22 0.04 -9.53 10.15
C PHE A 22 -0.19 -10.98 9.68
N THR A 23 -1.45 -11.42 9.73
CA THR A 23 -1.88 -12.69 9.15
C THR A 23 -2.47 -12.45 7.76
N TRP A 24 -1.77 -12.92 6.73
CA TRP A 24 -2.18 -12.78 5.33
C TRP A 24 -3.07 -13.95 4.89
N PRO A 25 -4.03 -13.71 3.97
CA PRO A 25 -4.98 -14.73 3.53
C PRO A 25 -4.34 -15.79 2.61
N SER A 26 -3.14 -15.53 2.10
CA SER A 26 -2.37 -16.42 1.25
C SER A 26 -0.87 -16.17 1.44
N ALA A 27 -0.06 -17.16 1.06
CA ALA A 27 1.39 -16.98 0.99
C ALA A 27 1.75 -15.95 -0.08
N PHE A 28 2.84 -15.23 0.14
CA PHE A 28 3.34 -14.21 -0.78
C PHE A 28 4.85 -14.32 -0.94
N GLU A 29 5.34 -13.75 -2.04
CA GLU A 29 6.76 -13.53 -2.32
C GLU A 29 7.06 -12.03 -2.33
N LEU A 30 8.33 -11.67 -2.15
CA LEU A 30 8.80 -10.30 -2.21
C LEU A 30 9.79 -10.15 -3.36
N GLU A 31 9.58 -9.14 -4.19
CA GLU A 31 10.45 -8.76 -5.29
C GLU A 31 10.94 -7.33 -5.09
N ASP A 32 12.25 -7.14 -5.22
CA ASP A 32 12.89 -5.83 -5.15
C ASP A 32 12.90 -5.20 -6.54
N ASP A 33 12.12 -4.15 -6.72
CA ASP A 33 11.98 -3.41 -7.98
C ASP A 33 12.39 -1.94 -7.79
N LEU A 34 13.36 -1.69 -6.92
CA LEU A 34 13.87 -0.34 -6.68
C LEU A 34 14.50 0.24 -7.97
N PRO A 35 14.26 1.53 -8.30
CA PRO A 35 13.70 2.57 -7.42
C PRO A 35 12.17 2.70 -7.45
N ASP A 36 11.45 1.89 -8.22
CA ASP A 36 10.00 2.03 -8.40
C ASP A 36 9.22 1.56 -7.16
N GLY A 37 9.76 0.58 -6.43
CA GLY A 37 9.25 0.15 -5.14
C GLY A 37 9.65 -1.28 -4.79
N ILE A 38 8.90 -1.89 -3.87
CA ILE A 38 9.01 -3.30 -3.53
C ILE A 38 7.66 -3.94 -3.76
N ILE A 39 7.65 -5.03 -4.52
CA ILE A 39 6.43 -5.72 -4.92
C ILE A 39 6.19 -6.91 -3.98
N VAL A 40 4.98 -6.99 -3.44
CA VAL A 40 4.46 -8.14 -2.70
C VAL A 40 3.55 -8.92 -3.64
N ILE A 41 3.93 -10.16 -3.94
CA ILE A 41 3.29 -11.00 -4.96
C ILE A 41 2.44 -12.06 -4.26
N PHE A 42 1.12 -11.89 -4.30
CA PHE A 42 0.15 -12.93 -3.97
C PHE A 42 -0.22 -13.74 -5.21
N PRO A 43 -0.82 -14.94 -5.08
CA PRO A 43 -1.18 -15.77 -6.23
C PRO A 43 -2.13 -15.12 -7.25
N LYS A 44 -2.84 -14.05 -6.87
CA LYS A 44 -3.86 -13.38 -7.69
C LYS A 44 -3.81 -11.85 -7.63
N CYS A 45 -2.79 -11.28 -7.01
CA CYS A 45 -2.69 -9.84 -6.79
C CYS A 45 -1.23 -9.48 -6.50
N GLN A 46 -0.79 -8.35 -7.06
CA GLN A 46 0.49 -7.74 -6.77
C GLN A 46 0.26 -6.38 -6.14
N LEU A 47 1.00 -6.14 -5.05
CA LEU A 47 0.98 -4.88 -4.32
C LEU A 47 2.35 -4.22 -4.44
N CYS A 48 2.41 -3.02 -5.00
CA CYS A 48 3.63 -2.23 -5.05
C CYS A 48 3.66 -1.23 -3.89
N PHE A 49 4.65 -1.37 -3.01
CA PHE A 49 4.96 -0.41 -1.96
C PHE A 49 6.08 0.51 -2.42
N SER A 50 5.88 1.81 -2.33
CA SER A 50 6.90 2.82 -2.64
C SER A 50 7.00 3.85 -1.53
N GLU A 51 8.11 4.57 -1.48
CA GLU A 51 8.40 5.62 -0.49
C GLU A 51 8.78 6.90 -1.23
N ASP A 52 8.31 8.06 -0.76
CA ASP A 52 8.82 9.35 -1.22
C ASP A 52 9.99 9.88 -0.38
N TYR A 53 10.46 11.09 -0.72
CA TYR A 53 11.57 11.75 -0.03
C TYR A 53 11.22 12.23 1.40
N LEU A 54 9.94 12.26 1.77
CA LEU A 54 9.45 12.61 3.11
C LEU A 54 9.18 11.38 3.98
N GLY A 55 9.47 10.18 3.46
CA GLY A 55 9.19 8.92 4.14
C GLY A 55 7.70 8.58 4.17
N GLU A 56 6.89 9.18 3.28
CA GLU A 56 5.52 8.75 3.05
C GLU A 56 5.55 7.49 2.20
N VAL A 57 4.83 6.46 2.65
CA VAL A 57 4.70 5.22 1.89
C VAL A 57 3.37 5.16 1.18
N TYR A 58 3.41 4.65 -0.05
CA TYR A 58 2.25 4.47 -0.90
C TYR A 58 2.09 2.99 -1.22
N LEU A 59 0.84 2.57 -1.34
CA LEU A 59 0.47 1.26 -1.84
C LEU A 59 -0.30 1.42 -3.15
N SER A 60 0.17 0.74 -4.18
CA SER A 60 -0.44 0.75 -5.50
C SER A 60 -0.69 -0.66 -6.02
N PHE A 61 -1.77 -0.78 -6.80
CA PHE A 61 -2.09 -1.96 -7.61
C PHE A 61 -1.55 -1.78 -9.02
N LEU A 62 -0.97 -2.84 -9.56
CA LEU A 62 -0.36 -2.81 -10.88
C LEU A 62 -1.44 -2.81 -12.00
N PRO A 63 -1.15 -2.21 -13.18
CA PRO A 63 -2.03 -2.23 -14.35
C PRO A 63 -2.43 -3.65 -14.78
N GLU A 64 -1.53 -4.62 -14.64
CA GLU A 64 -1.73 -6.02 -15.04
C GLU A 64 -2.88 -6.68 -14.26
N ASP A 65 -3.06 -6.29 -13.00
CA ASP A 65 -4.13 -6.81 -12.14
C ASP A 65 -5.45 -6.04 -12.32
N THR A 66 -5.36 -4.72 -12.43
CA THR A 66 -6.52 -3.82 -12.44
C THR A 66 -7.13 -3.62 -13.83
N GLY A 67 -6.37 -3.91 -14.89
CA GLY A 67 -6.71 -3.58 -16.28
C GLY A 67 -6.72 -2.07 -16.60
N ALA A 68 -6.30 -1.22 -15.66
CA ALA A 68 -6.24 0.23 -15.85
C ALA A 68 -4.99 0.64 -16.66
N GLN A 69 -4.97 1.86 -17.22
CA GLN A 69 -3.81 2.36 -17.95
C GLN A 69 -2.63 2.76 -17.05
N GLN A 70 -2.90 3.00 -15.77
CA GLN A 70 -1.93 3.48 -14.78
C GLN A 70 -2.11 2.69 -13.49
N MET A 71 -1.09 2.71 -12.64
CA MET A 71 -1.18 2.17 -11.29
C MET A 71 -2.30 2.88 -10.51
N LEU A 72 -3.07 2.09 -9.75
CA LEU A 72 -4.13 2.63 -8.89
C LEU A 72 -3.71 2.51 -7.43
N GLN A 73 -3.67 3.63 -6.72
CA GLN A 73 -3.36 3.63 -5.28
C GLN A 73 -4.50 3.04 -4.44
N VAL A 74 -4.17 2.56 -3.24
CA VAL A 74 -5.13 2.04 -2.24
C VAL A 74 -6.32 2.97 -1.99
N GLY A 75 -6.10 4.28 -2.02
CA GLY A 75 -7.16 5.28 -1.87
C GLY A 75 -8.25 5.19 -2.95
N HIS A 76 -7.89 4.82 -4.18
CA HIS A 76 -8.87 4.61 -5.26
C HIS A 76 -9.76 3.39 -4.98
N ALA A 77 -9.17 2.29 -4.53
CA ALA A 77 -9.93 1.10 -4.15
C ALA A 77 -10.92 1.42 -3.02
N ILE A 78 -10.46 2.13 -2.00
CA ILE A 78 -11.29 2.56 -0.88
C ILE A 78 -12.43 3.49 -1.31
N LEU A 79 -12.17 4.44 -2.21
CA LEU A 79 -13.21 5.34 -2.72
C LEU A 79 -14.28 4.61 -3.54
N ALA A 80 -13.88 3.60 -4.32
CA ALA A 80 -14.80 2.82 -5.14
C ALA A 80 -15.63 1.81 -4.31
N LEU A 81 -15.03 1.16 -3.31
CA LEU A 81 -15.69 0.17 -2.46
C LEU A 81 -16.49 0.79 -1.32
N HIS A 82 -16.08 1.95 -0.83
CA HIS A 82 -16.72 2.70 0.24
C HIS A 82 -16.95 4.15 -0.18
N PRO A 83 -17.94 4.42 -1.06
CA PRO A 83 -18.22 5.77 -1.53
C PRO A 83 -18.63 6.68 -0.38
N GLU A 84 -18.31 7.98 -0.48
CA GLU A 84 -18.54 8.95 0.59
C GLU A 84 -19.99 9.01 1.08
N SER A 85 -20.96 8.81 0.18
CA SER A 85 -22.39 8.78 0.51
C SER A 85 -22.79 7.64 1.45
N GLU A 86 -21.96 6.60 1.57
CA GLU A 86 -22.18 5.42 2.41
C GLU A 86 -21.30 5.42 3.67
N ARG A 87 -20.43 6.43 3.84
CA ARG A 87 -19.57 6.55 5.02
C ARG A 87 -20.34 7.12 6.20
N GLY A 88 -20.13 6.52 7.37
CA GLY A 88 -20.62 7.08 8.64
C GLY A 88 -19.80 8.29 9.11
N GLU A 89 -20.16 8.85 10.26
CA GLU A 89 -19.48 10.01 10.86
C GLU A 89 -18.08 9.71 11.42
N GLY A 90 -17.61 8.46 11.37
CA GLY A 90 -16.33 8.02 11.92
C GLY A 90 -15.27 7.69 10.86
N PRO A 91 -14.01 7.46 11.29
CA PRO A 91 -12.97 7.01 10.38
C PRO A 91 -13.34 5.66 9.78
N LEU A 92 -13.07 5.49 8.48
CA LEU A 92 -13.34 4.23 7.79
C LEU A 92 -12.51 3.07 8.38
N THR A 93 -11.26 3.36 8.77
CA THR A 93 -10.36 2.43 9.45
C THR A 93 -9.99 3.03 10.80
N PRO A 94 -10.66 2.65 11.91
CA PRO A 94 -10.30 3.17 13.23
C PRO A 94 -8.96 2.60 13.70
N GLY A 95 -8.16 3.44 14.37
CA GLY A 95 -6.93 3.01 15.03
C GLY A 95 -5.67 2.98 14.16
N LEU A 96 -5.68 3.67 13.02
CA LEU A 96 -4.45 3.95 12.27
C LEU A 96 -3.49 4.81 13.11
N ILE A 97 -2.19 4.63 12.90
CA ILE A 97 -1.13 5.34 13.62
C ILE A 97 -1.07 6.80 13.15
N GLU A 98 -1.22 7.04 11.84
CA GLU A 98 -1.27 8.38 11.23
C GLU A 98 -0.05 9.25 11.61
N ASP A 99 1.15 8.76 11.30
CA ASP A 99 2.39 9.48 11.63
C ASP A 99 2.54 10.78 10.80
N ILE A 100 2.18 11.91 11.42
CA ILE A 100 2.23 13.26 10.83
C ILE A 100 3.62 13.90 10.84
N SER A 101 4.69 13.15 11.10
CA SER A 101 6.06 13.68 11.15
C SER A 101 6.47 14.27 9.80
N VAL A 102 7.00 15.50 9.79
CA VAL A 102 7.41 16.20 8.56
C VAL A 102 8.76 15.77 8.00
N THR A 103 9.46 14.87 8.69
CA THR A 103 10.79 14.36 8.34
C THR A 103 10.73 12.85 8.11
N ALA A 104 11.40 12.38 7.06
CA ALA A 104 11.58 10.95 6.80
C ALA A 104 12.33 10.28 7.97
N SER A 105 11.81 9.14 8.42
CA SER A 105 12.46 8.30 9.43
C SER A 105 12.06 6.84 9.21
N LEU A 106 12.88 5.92 9.71
CA LEU A 106 12.54 4.50 9.70
C LEU A 106 11.22 4.23 10.43
N GLU A 107 10.98 4.88 11.56
CA GLU A 107 9.75 4.74 12.34
C GLU A 107 8.53 5.18 11.54
N LYS A 108 8.61 6.33 10.85
CA LYS A 108 7.54 6.84 10.00
C LYS A 108 7.19 5.87 8.88
N VAL A 109 8.20 5.34 8.18
CA VAL A 109 7.98 4.33 7.13
C VAL A 109 7.34 3.07 7.69
N GLN A 110 7.82 2.56 8.82
CA GLN A 110 7.22 1.38 9.46
C GLN A 110 5.76 1.63 9.86
N ASN A 111 5.44 2.82 10.38
CA ASN A 111 4.08 3.21 10.76
C ASN A 111 3.16 3.28 9.54
N GLY A 112 3.59 3.93 8.45
CA GLY A 112 2.82 3.97 7.21
C GLY A 112 2.62 2.59 6.60
N LEU A 113 3.62 1.70 6.65
CA LEU A 113 3.49 0.33 6.19
C LEU A 113 2.44 -0.44 7.01
N ARG A 114 2.44 -0.28 8.35
CA ARG A 114 1.42 -0.88 9.22
C ARG A 114 0.02 -0.37 8.93
N ASP A 115 -0.12 0.93 8.70
CA ASP A 115 -1.40 1.55 8.36
C ASP A 115 -1.93 1.01 7.03
N LEU A 116 -1.07 0.95 6.00
CA LEU A 116 -1.42 0.37 4.70
C LEU A 116 -1.82 -1.11 4.80
N CYS A 117 -1.06 -1.93 5.56
CA CYS A 117 -1.41 -3.32 5.80
C CYS A 117 -2.76 -3.47 6.51
N THR A 118 -3.02 -2.61 7.51
CA THR A 118 -4.29 -2.59 8.24
C THR A 118 -5.45 -2.24 7.31
N ILE A 119 -5.30 -1.23 6.45
CA ILE A 119 -6.32 -0.84 5.47
C ILE A 119 -6.61 -1.99 4.50
N VAL A 120 -5.56 -2.60 3.93
CA VAL A 120 -5.69 -3.72 2.99
C VAL A 120 -6.42 -4.90 3.61
N LEU A 121 -6.00 -5.32 4.80
CA LEU A 121 -6.58 -6.49 5.48
C LEU A 121 -7.99 -6.23 6.01
N THR A 122 -8.36 -4.96 6.23
CA THR A 122 -9.70 -4.58 6.67
C THR A 122 -10.68 -4.51 5.51
N HIS A 123 -10.28 -3.90 4.38
CA HIS A 123 -11.22 -3.51 3.32
C HIS A 123 -11.00 -4.21 1.99
N LEU A 124 -9.83 -4.80 1.76
CA LEU A 124 -9.39 -5.23 0.43
C LEU A 124 -9.03 -6.73 0.39
N GLN A 125 -9.59 -7.55 1.28
CA GLN A 125 -9.35 -9.00 1.28
C GLN A 125 -9.78 -9.66 -0.04
N ASP A 126 -10.92 -9.24 -0.61
CA ASP A 126 -11.39 -9.75 -1.89
C ASP A 126 -10.45 -9.37 -3.04
N THR A 127 -9.86 -8.17 -2.98
CA THR A 127 -8.82 -7.71 -3.92
C THR A 127 -7.58 -8.60 -3.85
N LEU A 128 -7.12 -8.98 -2.64
CA LEU A 128 -6.02 -9.94 -2.48
C LEU A 128 -6.32 -11.33 -3.09
N GLN A 129 -7.61 -11.66 -3.23
CA GLN A 129 -8.09 -12.88 -3.88
C GLN A 129 -8.40 -12.69 -5.37
N GLY A 130 -8.06 -11.54 -5.95
CA GLY A 130 -8.16 -11.23 -7.37
C GLY A 130 -9.43 -10.51 -7.79
N ASP A 131 -10.27 -10.04 -6.86
CA ASP A 131 -11.43 -9.21 -7.22
C ASP A 131 -11.03 -7.74 -7.40
N PHE A 132 -10.81 -7.36 -8.67
CA PHE A 132 -10.56 -5.97 -9.08
C PHE A 132 -11.79 -5.32 -9.71
N SER A 133 -13.01 -5.78 -9.39
CA SER A 133 -14.25 -5.22 -9.96
C SER A 133 -14.41 -3.72 -9.72
N TRP A 134 -13.87 -3.21 -8.61
CA TRP A 134 -13.82 -1.78 -8.26
C TRP A 134 -13.00 -0.95 -9.25
N ALA A 135 -11.99 -1.54 -9.90
CA ALA A 135 -11.07 -0.82 -10.79
C ALA A 135 -11.77 -0.32 -12.08
N LYS A 136 -12.92 -0.90 -12.43
CA LYS A 136 -13.75 -0.47 -13.59
C LYS A 136 -14.20 0.98 -13.49
N ALA A 137 -14.21 1.58 -12.30
CA ALA A 137 -14.50 3.00 -12.12
C ALA A 137 -13.39 3.93 -12.66
N TYR A 138 -12.23 3.38 -13.01
CA TYR A 138 -11.02 4.11 -13.41
C TYR A 138 -10.52 3.74 -14.82
N HIS A 139 -11.40 3.16 -15.66
CA HIS A 139 -11.14 2.78 -17.06
C HIS A 139 -11.65 3.83 -18.05
#